data_AF-A0A7S3DY07-F1
#
_entry.id   AF-A0A7S3DY07-F1
#
_cell.length_a   1.000
_cell.length_b   1.000
_cell.length_c   1.000
_cell.angle_alpha   90.00
_cell.angle_beta   90.00
_cell.angle_gamma   90.00
#
_symmetry.space_group_name_H-M   'P 1'
#
loop_
_entity.id
_entity.type
_entity.pdbx_description
1 polymer ?
#
loop_
_entity_poly.entity_id
_entity_poly.type
_entity_poly.pdbx_seq_one_letter_code
_entity_poly.pdbx_strand_id
1 'polypeptide(L)'
;ASEAMFSMADSVDRFLKLDSSPSSFLFLCHCDNDTQATRVAREMRGALEDRIAALGEPVSAGVWSQRLHFGVQSVKDVPTAWLPDLLREWNSTVARLEANVTDESRENVSGTVFSMKRLDGHFGWLPHAPASDEVFVGKLVEDICNASAEQWEVRAGGASSVAFVIPWAPDPQCSFATILEKAETMGASVAILYPKDPQQPLTEITCAGDDCDVAVSIPATMTSGEEALRIARSLARNDTVTFRFTSEDSDGRAAAVDTRGLLQESGWPVWPWLASLGWTAQYLNFEQRVQSRLEGKEKDGGGSTAATTAIEVFDGSGALNGDLAA
;
A
#
# COMPACT_ATOMS: atom_id res chain seq x y z
N ALA A 1 4.99 3.93 4.51
CA ALA A 1 4.50 3.03 3.45
C ALA A 1 4.98 1.60 3.69
N SER A 2 6.28 1.27 3.50
CA SER A 2 6.76 -0.11 3.68
C SER A 2 6.61 -0.67 5.11
N GLU A 3 6.66 0.18 6.14
CA GLU A 3 6.36 -0.23 7.53
C GLU A 3 4.93 -0.77 7.70
N ALA A 4 3.96 -0.30 6.89
CA ALA A 4 2.59 -0.80 6.91
C ALA A 4 2.51 -2.27 6.41
N MET A 5 3.49 -2.74 5.63
CA MET A 5 3.50 -4.12 5.11
C MET A 5 3.57 -5.18 6.21
N PHE A 6 4.33 -4.90 7.27
CA PHE A 6 4.67 -5.89 8.30
C PHE A 6 4.19 -5.51 9.70
N SER A 7 3.66 -4.31 9.89
CA SER A 7 3.10 -3.87 11.16
C SER A 7 1.62 -4.25 11.35
N MET A 8 0.91 -4.59 10.27
CA MET A 8 -0.47 -5.08 10.33
C MET A 8 -0.51 -6.60 10.30
N ALA A 9 -1.17 -7.20 11.31
CA ALA A 9 -1.36 -8.64 11.41
C ALA A 9 -1.98 -9.25 10.15
N ASP A 10 -3.01 -8.61 9.59
CA ASP A 10 -3.71 -9.13 8.40
C ASP A 10 -2.83 -9.14 7.15
N SER A 11 -1.97 -8.14 6.97
CA SER A 11 -1.01 -8.10 5.86
C SER A 11 0.01 -9.24 5.96
N VAL A 12 0.51 -9.47 7.17
CA VAL A 12 1.45 -10.57 7.45
C VAL A 12 0.76 -11.93 7.29
N ASP A 13 -0.45 -12.09 7.83
CA ASP A 13 -1.23 -13.32 7.72
C ASP A 13 -1.53 -13.67 6.27
N ARG A 14 -1.93 -12.68 5.48
CA ARG A 14 -2.19 -12.86 4.05
C ARG A 14 -0.94 -13.36 3.33
N PHE A 15 0.23 -12.80 3.63
CA PHE A 15 1.50 -13.26 3.07
C PHE A 15 1.85 -14.70 3.49
N LEU A 16 1.75 -15.01 4.78
CA LEU A 16 2.12 -16.32 5.33
C LEU A 16 1.19 -17.46 4.89
N LYS A 17 -0.06 -17.13 4.52
CA LYS A 17 -1.04 -18.08 3.98
C LYS A 17 -0.82 -18.40 2.50
N LEU A 18 0.04 -17.66 1.78
CA LEU A 18 0.34 -17.94 0.38
C LEU A 18 1.30 -19.13 0.25
N ASP A 19 0.91 -20.14 -0.52
CA ASP A 19 1.83 -21.20 -0.92
C ASP A 19 2.79 -20.69 -2.00
N SER A 20 3.90 -20.11 -1.54
CA SER A 20 4.98 -19.59 -2.37
C SER A 20 6.20 -20.52 -2.39
N SER A 21 6.06 -21.76 -1.90
CA SER A 21 7.17 -22.71 -1.86
C SER A 21 7.65 -23.05 -3.28
N PRO A 22 8.97 -23.17 -3.53
CA PRO A 22 10.08 -23.17 -2.56
C PRO A 22 10.79 -21.82 -2.37
N SER A 23 10.20 -20.69 -2.76
CA SER A 23 10.90 -19.40 -2.83
C SER A 23 11.34 -18.87 -1.46
N SER A 24 12.51 -18.23 -1.38
CA SER A 24 12.99 -17.52 -0.18
C SER A 24 12.83 -16.01 -0.31
N PHE A 25 12.70 -15.32 0.82
CA PHE A 25 12.51 -13.88 0.91
C PHE A 25 13.63 -13.26 1.74
N LEU A 26 14.30 -12.24 1.19
CA LEU A 26 15.31 -11.45 1.87
C LEU A 26 14.79 -10.03 2.07
N PHE A 27 14.67 -9.61 3.32
CA PHE A 27 14.26 -8.26 3.68
C PHE A 27 15.49 -7.41 4.02
N LEU A 28 15.62 -6.27 3.36
CA LEU A 28 16.72 -5.32 3.54
C LEU A 28 16.17 -3.94 3.85
N CYS A 29 16.94 -3.11 4.54
CA CYS A 29 16.53 -1.74 4.88
C CYS A 29 17.36 -0.70 4.13
N HIS A 30 16.70 0.28 3.51
CA HIS A 30 17.33 1.55 3.09
C HIS A 30 17.53 2.49 4.30
N CYS A 31 18.13 1.96 5.36
CA CYS A 31 18.36 2.65 6.63
C CYS A 31 19.55 3.61 6.53
N ASP A 32 19.70 4.51 7.49
CA ASP A 32 20.83 5.44 7.53
C ASP A 32 22.13 4.78 8.01
N ASN A 33 22.02 3.63 8.68
CA ASN A 33 23.15 2.84 9.16
C ASN A 33 22.71 1.41 9.56
N ASP A 34 23.70 0.54 9.77
CA ASP A 34 23.52 -0.85 10.20
C ASP A 34 22.82 -1.00 11.57
N THR A 35 22.95 -0.02 12.47
CA THR A 35 22.25 -0.08 13.77
C THR A 35 20.74 0.03 13.58
N GLN A 36 20.30 0.96 12.71
CA GLN A 36 18.91 1.09 12.35
C GLN A 36 18.42 -0.12 11.53
N ALA A 37 19.23 -0.63 10.59
CA ALA A 37 18.89 -1.83 9.82
C ALA A 37 18.69 -3.05 10.73
N THR A 38 19.58 -3.25 11.71
CA THR A 38 19.45 -4.30 12.73
C THR A 38 18.17 -4.16 13.55
N ARG A 39 17.79 -2.93 13.93
CA ARG A 39 16.55 -2.69 14.67
C ARG A 39 15.32 -3.07 13.84
N VAL A 40 15.24 -2.57 12.60
CA VAL A 40 14.12 -2.86 11.68
C VAL A 40 14.05 -4.36 11.37
N ALA A 41 15.19 -5.02 11.14
CA ALA A 41 15.26 -6.46 10.92
C ALA A 41 14.69 -7.25 12.11
N ARG A 42 14.99 -6.83 13.35
CA ARG A 42 14.44 -7.47 14.56
C ARG A 42 12.94 -7.25 14.70
N GLU A 43 12.47 -6.03 14.47
CA GLU A 43 11.03 -5.69 14.53
C GLU A 43 10.25 -6.49 13.49
N MET A 44 10.70 -6.53 12.24
CA MET A 44 10.05 -7.28 11.17
C MET A 44 10.08 -8.79 11.42
N ARG A 45 11.21 -9.31 11.90
CA ARG A 45 11.34 -10.73 12.27
C ARG A 45 10.38 -11.09 13.38
N GLY A 46 10.31 -10.29 14.45
CA GLY A 46 9.40 -10.50 15.57
C GLY A 46 7.95 -10.52 15.10
N ALA A 47 7.54 -9.54 14.29
CA ALA A 47 6.19 -9.49 13.72
C ALA A 47 5.85 -10.77 12.92
N LEU A 48 6.75 -11.24 12.05
CA LEU A 48 6.54 -12.47 11.28
C LEU A 48 6.51 -13.73 12.15
N GLU A 49 7.43 -13.86 13.11
CA GLU A 49 7.49 -15.02 14.02
C GLU A 49 6.25 -15.09 14.93
N ASP A 50 5.79 -13.95 15.45
CA ASP A 50 4.58 -13.85 16.27
C ASP A 50 3.34 -14.30 15.47
N ARG A 51 3.24 -13.89 14.20
CA ARG A 51 2.12 -14.31 13.34
C ARG A 51 2.21 -15.78 12.92
N ILE A 52 3.40 -16.30 12.62
CA ILE A 52 3.60 -17.74 12.36
C ILE A 52 3.12 -18.56 13.57
N ALA A 53 3.47 -18.14 14.78
CA ALA A 53 3.02 -18.81 16.01
C ALA A 53 1.50 -18.72 16.20
N ALA A 54 0.89 -17.58 15.89
CA ALA A 54 -0.55 -17.35 16.02
C ALA A 54 -1.39 -18.15 15.00
N LEU A 55 -0.88 -18.37 13.79
CA LEU A 55 -1.61 -19.06 12.72
C LEU A 55 -1.61 -20.59 12.86
N GLY A 56 -0.65 -21.17 13.59
CA GLY A 56 -0.55 -22.62 13.81
C GLY A 56 -0.22 -23.43 12.54
N GLU A 57 -0.42 -24.75 12.61
CA GLU A 57 -0.21 -25.65 11.47
C GLU A 57 -1.31 -25.44 10.41
N PRO A 58 -0.99 -25.43 9.09
CA PRO A 58 0.25 -25.85 8.44
C PRO A 58 1.31 -24.74 8.24
N VAL A 59 1.04 -23.53 8.71
CA VAL A 59 1.96 -22.38 8.56
C VAL A 59 3.19 -22.55 9.47
N SER A 60 3.03 -23.18 10.63
CA SER A 60 4.09 -23.42 11.61
C SER A 60 5.03 -24.60 11.33
N ALA A 61 4.87 -25.34 10.22
CA ALA A 61 5.60 -26.58 9.90
C ALA A 61 7.13 -26.40 9.65
N GLY A 62 7.76 -25.33 10.15
CA GLY A 62 9.19 -25.03 10.03
C GLY A 62 9.62 -24.53 8.63
N VAL A 63 8.69 -24.48 7.68
CA VAL A 63 8.97 -24.08 6.28
C VAL A 63 9.32 -22.59 6.20
N TRP A 64 8.61 -21.72 6.91
CA TRP A 64 8.84 -20.27 6.86
C TRP A 64 10.15 -19.85 7.53
N SER A 65 10.55 -20.46 8.65
CA SER A 65 11.80 -20.11 9.33
C SER A 65 13.06 -20.34 8.48
N GLN A 66 12.98 -21.22 7.47
CA GLN A 66 14.08 -21.48 6.54
C GLN A 66 14.05 -20.55 5.31
N ARG A 67 12.92 -19.89 5.07
CA ARG A 67 12.66 -19.11 3.84
C ARG A 67 12.65 -17.60 4.09
N LEU A 68 12.51 -17.15 5.34
CA LEU A 68 12.54 -15.74 5.71
C LEU A 68 13.93 -15.34 6.20
N HIS A 69 14.54 -14.37 5.52
CA HIS A 69 15.86 -13.85 5.84
C HIS A 69 15.79 -12.34 6.06
N PHE A 70 16.51 -11.85 7.07
CA PHE A 70 16.49 -10.45 7.48
C PHE A 70 17.91 -9.90 7.48
N GLY A 71 18.21 -8.95 6.60
CA GLY A 71 19.51 -8.31 6.52
C GLY A 71 19.68 -7.28 7.64
N VAL A 72 20.86 -7.28 8.25
CA VAL A 72 21.23 -6.37 9.35
C VAL A 72 22.13 -5.22 8.89
N GLN A 73 22.45 -5.18 7.60
CA GLN A 73 23.21 -4.11 6.95
C GLN A 73 22.27 -3.17 6.21
N SER A 74 22.58 -1.87 6.19
CA SER A 74 21.88 -0.95 5.30
C SER A 74 22.16 -1.32 3.85
N VAL A 75 21.15 -1.23 2.98
CA VAL A 75 21.33 -1.38 1.53
C VAL A 75 22.43 -0.45 1.02
N LYS A 76 22.54 0.76 1.59
CA LYS A 76 23.56 1.76 1.23
C LYS A 76 24.99 1.31 1.54
N ASP A 77 25.16 0.41 2.50
CA ASP A 77 26.45 -0.05 3.02
C ASP A 77 26.84 -1.44 2.49
N VAL A 78 26.01 -2.04 1.61
CA VAL A 78 26.33 -3.32 0.98
C VAL A 78 27.58 -3.15 0.10
N PRO A 79 28.66 -3.95 0.28
CA PRO A 79 29.95 -3.73 -0.40
C PRO A 79 29.89 -3.76 -1.92
N THR A 80 28.86 -4.38 -2.48
CA THR A 80 28.64 -4.47 -3.92
C THR A 80 27.60 -3.46 -4.37
N ALA A 81 27.97 -2.57 -5.29
CA ALA A 81 27.07 -1.52 -5.78
C ALA A 81 25.87 -2.04 -6.59
N TRP A 82 25.89 -3.31 -7.04
CA TRP A 82 24.86 -3.82 -7.96
C TRP A 82 23.44 -3.73 -7.40
N LEU A 83 23.22 -3.96 -6.10
CA LEU A 83 21.88 -3.97 -5.53
C LEU A 83 21.34 -2.55 -5.34
N PRO A 84 22.08 -1.60 -4.73
CA PRO A 84 21.68 -0.19 -4.74
C PRO A 84 21.47 0.37 -6.15
N ASP A 85 22.34 0.01 -7.10
CA ASP A 85 22.23 0.48 -8.48
C ASP A 85 21.00 -0.10 -9.18
N LEU A 86 20.73 -1.40 -8.98
CA LEU A 86 19.53 -2.06 -9.48
C LEU A 86 18.26 -1.38 -8.97
N LEU A 87 18.18 -1.11 -7.66
CA LEU A 87 17.00 -0.46 -7.08
C LEU A 87 16.87 1.00 -7.54
N ARG A 88 17.97 1.68 -7.84
CA ARG A 88 17.90 3.02 -8.45
C ARG A 88 17.42 2.98 -9.91
N GLU A 89 17.85 1.98 -10.67
CA GLU A 89 17.42 1.76 -12.06
C GLU A 89 15.95 1.37 -12.12
N TRP A 90 15.52 0.46 -11.24
CA TRP A 90 14.14 0.06 -11.04
C TRP A 90 13.47 0.99 -10.05
N ASN A 91 13.52 2.29 -10.34
CA ASN A 91 12.93 3.31 -9.48
C ASN A 91 11.45 3.01 -9.20
N SER A 92 10.90 3.66 -8.19
CA SER A 92 9.49 3.60 -7.82
C SER A 92 8.99 5.01 -7.53
N THR A 93 7.72 5.13 -7.18
CA THR A 93 7.13 6.40 -6.76
C THR A 93 6.74 6.32 -5.28
N VAL A 94 7.03 7.37 -4.53
CA VAL A 94 6.53 7.57 -3.18
C VAL A 94 5.43 8.61 -3.23
N ALA A 95 4.23 8.20 -2.85
CA ALA A 95 3.11 9.11 -2.64
C ALA A 95 3.35 9.97 -1.39
N ARG A 96 3.21 11.28 -1.56
CA ARG A 96 3.40 12.29 -0.53
C ARG A 96 2.16 13.15 -0.37
N LEU A 97 1.93 13.61 0.84
CA LEU A 97 0.93 14.63 1.14
C LEU A 97 1.67 15.87 1.64
N GLU A 98 1.60 16.95 0.87
CA GLU A 98 2.15 18.24 1.27
C GLU A 98 1.06 19.06 1.95
N ALA A 99 1.36 19.62 3.12
CA ALA A 99 0.48 20.52 3.84
C ALA A 99 1.20 21.86 4.06
N ASN A 100 0.61 22.95 3.59
CA ASN A 100 1.09 24.29 3.82
C ASN A 100 0.21 24.99 4.85
N VAL A 101 0.78 25.32 6.01
CA VAL A 101 0.09 25.97 7.13
C VAL A 101 0.43 27.45 7.14
N THR A 102 -0.59 28.30 7.04
CA THR A 102 -0.49 29.75 7.16
C THR A 102 -1.18 30.21 8.44
N ASP A 103 -0.38 30.78 9.34
CA ASP A 103 -0.85 31.37 10.60
C ASP A 103 -1.43 32.76 10.32
N GLU A 104 -2.75 32.89 10.41
CA GLU A 104 -3.44 34.17 10.16
C GLU A 104 -3.16 35.22 11.24
N SER A 105 -2.65 34.80 12.40
CA SER A 105 -2.32 35.71 13.51
C SER A 105 -0.98 36.43 13.34
N ARG A 106 -0.15 36.04 12.36
CA ARG A 106 1.16 36.63 12.12
C ARG A 106 1.22 37.31 10.75
N GLU A 107 1.23 38.66 10.76
CA GLU A 107 1.54 39.45 9.56
C GLU A 107 2.94 39.05 9.04
N ASN A 108 3.01 38.62 7.77
CA ASN A 108 4.23 38.31 7.01
C ASN A 108 4.98 36.98 7.32
N VAL A 109 4.29 35.87 7.58
CA VAL A 109 4.95 34.56 7.69
C VAL A 109 4.81 33.75 6.40
N SER A 110 5.95 33.38 5.80
CA SER A 110 6.02 32.28 4.83
C SER A 110 5.49 31.01 5.47
N GLY A 111 4.45 30.41 4.88
CA GLY A 111 3.79 29.23 5.44
C GLY A 111 4.77 28.10 5.77
N THR A 112 4.46 27.35 6.83
CA THR A 112 5.26 26.15 7.17
C THR A 112 4.78 25.00 6.30
N VAL A 113 5.69 24.42 5.52
CA VAL A 113 5.40 23.28 4.64
C VAL A 113 5.80 21.98 5.33
N PHE A 114 4.85 21.06 5.41
CA PHE A 114 5.03 19.69 5.88
C PHE A 114 4.95 18.76 4.67
N SER A 115 5.86 17.79 4.58
CA SER A 115 5.79 16.71 3.59
C SER A 115 5.69 15.38 4.32
N MET A 116 4.54 14.72 4.19
CA MET A 116 4.23 13.48 4.89
C MET A 116 4.15 12.32 3.92
N LYS A 117 4.53 11.13 4.38
CA LYS A 117 4.20 9.90 3.66
C LYS A 117 2.68 9.72 3.71
N ARG A 118 2.10 9.29 2.61
CA ARG A 118 0.66 8.96 2.57
C ARG A 118 0.46 7.56 2.00
N LEU A 119 -0.76 7.07 2.18
CA LEU A 119 -1.13 5.71 1.89
C LEU A 119 -2.58 5.73 1.38
N ASP A 120 -2.73 5.66 0.06
CA ASP A 120 -3.99 5.93 -0.66
C ASP A 120 -4.90 4.69 -0.70
N GLY A 121 -6.21 4.87 -0.49
CA GLY A 121 -7.18 3.78 -0.39
C GLY A 121 -7.13 2.73 -1.52
N HIS A 122 -7.55 1.51 -1.20
CA HIS A 122 -7.37 0.34 -2.08
C HIS A 122 -8.10 0.48 -3.43
N PHE A 123 -7.44 -0.01 -4.49
CA PHE A 123 -7.96 -0.02 -5.85
C PHE A 123 -9.27 -0.81 -5.97
N GLY A 124 -10.25 -0.26 -6.67
CA GLY A 124 -11.54 -0.91 -6.92
C GLY A 124 -12.62 -0.63 -5.87
N TRP A 125 -12.26 0.02 -4.75
CA TRP A 125 -13.23 0.59 -3.82
C TRP A 125 -13.27 2.11 -3.89
N LEU A 126 -12.10 2.77 -3.88
CA LEU A 126 -12.01 4.23 -3.83
C LEU A 126 -11.43 4.82 -5.13
N PRO A 127 -11.80 6.07 -5.48
CA PRO A 127 -11.15 6.80 -6.55
C PRO A 127 -9.64 6.96 -6.32
N HIS A 128 -8.90 7.12 -7.41
CA HIS A 128 -7.49 7.48 -7.34
C HIS A 128 -7.29 8.81 -6.61
N ALA A 129 -6.14 8.93 -5.95
CA ALA A 129 -5.73 10.19 -5.35
C ALA A 129 -5.73 11.33 -6.39
N PRO A 130 -6.05 12.57 -5.96
CA PRO A 130 -6.10 13.73 -6.85
C PRO A 130 -4.79 14.00 -7.59
N ALA A 131 -4.90 14.77 -8.67
CA ALA A 131 -3.74 15.28 -9.40
C ALA A 131 -2.91 16.25 -8.56
N SER A 132 -1.61 16.34 -8.84
CA SER A 132 -0.65 17.09 -8.01
C SER A 132 -0.79 18.60 -8.06
N ASP A 133 -1.49 19.12 -9.07
CA ASP A 133 -1.76 20.54 -9.24
C ASP A 133 -3.03 21.02 -8.49
N GLU A 134 -3.88 20.09 -8.03
CA GLU A 134 -5.07 20.43 -7.26
C GLU A 134 -4.71 20.81 -5.81
N VAL A 135 -5.37 21.85 -5.29
CA VAL A 135 -5.17 22.37 -3.94
C VAL A 135 -6.45 22.26 -3.14
N PHE A 136 -6.36 21.63 -1.98
CA PHE A 136 -7.51 21.44 -1.09
C PHE A 136 -7.37 22.28 0.17
N VAL A 137 -8.46 22.90 0.63
CA VAL A 137 -8.49 23.61 1.90
C VAL A 137 -8.84 22.63 3.02
N GLY A 138 -7.99 22.55 4.03
CA GLY A 138 -8.15 21.66 5.17
C GLY A 138 -9.27 22.05 6.12
N LYS A 139 -10.02 21.06 6.58
CA LYS A 139 -10.98 21.18 7.69
C LYS A 139 -10.84 19.98 8.63
N LEU A 140 -10.64 20.25 9.92
CA LEU A 140 -10.56 19.20 10.93
C LEU A 140 -11.97 18.71 11.30
N VAL A 141 -12.19 17.39 11.23
CA VAL A 141 -13.43 16.74 11.67
C VAL A 141 -13.08 15.74 12.77
N GLU A 142 -13.25 16.12 14.04
CA GLU A 142 -12.75 15.31 15.18
C GLU A 142 -13.58 14.04 15.45
N ASP A 143 -14.88 14.07 15.16
CA ASP A 143 -15.82 12.98 15.41
C ASP A 143 -16.79 12.82 14.24
N ILE A 144 -16.29 12.31 13.12
CA ILE A 144 -17.09 12.11 11.92
C ILE A 144 -18.17 11.03 12.09
N CYS A 145 -17.91 10.04 12.95
CA CYS A 145 -18.80 8.92 13.22
C CYS A 145 -20.10 9.39 13.87
N ASN A 146 -20.02 10.37 14.79
CA ASN A 146 -21.19 10.95 15.45
C ASN A 146 -21.66 12.27 14.82
N ALA A 147 -20.95 12.80 13.82
CA ALA A 147 -21.36 13.99 13.12
C ALA A 147 -22.72 13.79 12.41
N SER A 148 -23.59 14.80 12.54
CA SER A 148 -24.79 14.94 11.73
C SER A 148 -24.53 15.93 10.60
N ALA A 149 -25.12 15.68 9.42
CA ALA A 149 -24.99 16.57 8.26
C ALA A 149 -25.44 18.01 8.57
N GLU A 150 -26.40 18.18 9.48
CA GLU A 150 -26.93 19.47 9.93
C GLU A 150 -25.91 20.32 10.71
N GLN A 151 -24.89 19.70 11.31
CA GLN A 151 -23.84 20.41 12.06
C GLN A 151 -22.78 21.04 11.15
N TRP A 152 -22.75 20.71 9.86
CA TRP A 152 -21.73 21.13 8.93
C TRP A 152 -22.34 21.88 7.74
N GLU A 153 -22.77 23.12 7.98
CA GLU A 153 -22.81 24.10 6.89
C GLU A 153 -21.36 24.45 6.52
N VAL A 154 -20.74 23.64 5.65
CA VAL A 154 -19.61 24.13 4.88
C VAL A 154 -20.19 25.19 3.95
N ARG A 155 -20.24 26.45 4.42
CA ARG A 155 -20.41 27.60 3.53
C ARG A 155 -19.22 27.55 2.60
N ALA A 156 -19.43 26.98 1.41
CA ALA A 156 -18.51 27.03 0.29
C ALA A 156 -18.38 28.51 -0.12
N GLY A 157 -17.60 29.25 0.65
CA GLY A 157 -17.16 30.60 0.33
C GLY A 157 -16.07 30.50 -0.73
N GLY A 158 -16.45 30.09 -1.94
CA GLY A 158 -15.56 29.95 -3.09
C GLY A 158 -15.46 28.52 -3.62
N ALA A 159 -15.06 28.42 -4.89
CA ALA A 159 -14.94 27.19 -5.68
C ALA A 159 -13.73 26.30 -5.28
N SER A 160 -13.36 26.26 -4.00
CA SER A 160 -12.19 25.51 -3.51
C SER A 160 -12.61 24.13 -2.99
N SER A 161 -11.98 23.08 -3.53
CA SER A 161 -12.12 21.70 -3.05
C SER A 161 -11.72 21.59 -1.56
N VAL A 162 -12.47 20.84 -0.77
CA VAL A 162 -12.29 20.75 0.69
C VAL A 162 -11.67 19.40 1.07
N ALA A 163 -10.59 19.42 1.85
CA ALA A 163 -9.99 18.23 2.43
C ALA A 163 -10.43 18.07 3.89
N PHE A 164 -11.13 16.98 4.20
CA PHE A 164 -11.45 16.63 5.58
C PHE A 164 -10.26 15.91 6.21
N VAL A 165 -9.76 16.45 7.31
CA VAL A 165 -8.68 15.89 8.11
C VAL A 165 -9.32 15.19 9.31
N ILE A 166 -9.22 13.87 9.36
CA ILE A 166 -10.04 13.02 10.23
C ILE A 166 -9.12 12.15 11.11
N PRO A 167 -9.21 12.25 12.45
CA PRO A 167 -8.52 11.34 13.33
C PRO A 167 -9.20 9.96 13.28
N TRP A 168 -8.41 8.92 13.05
CA TRP A 168 -8.87 7.55 12.97
C TRP A 168 -8.34 6.70 14.13
N ALA A 169 -9.18 5.80 14.62
CA ALA A 169 -8.81 4.71 15.51
C ALA A 169 -9.67 3.48 15.17
N PRO A 170 -9.22 2.26 15.49
CA PRO A 170 -10.04 1.06 15.31
C PRO A 170 -11.33 1.16 16.13
N ASP A 171 -12.48 1.15 15.44
CA ASP A 171 -13.80 1.20 16.07
C ASP A 171 -14.78 0.28 15.29
N PRO A 172 -15.35 -0.76 15.94
CA PRO A 172 -16.33 -1.64 15.31
C PRO A 172 -17.61 -0.92 14.85
N GLN A 173 -17.92 0.26 15.40
CA GLN A 173 -19.11 1.03 15.06
C GLN A 173 -18.85 2.13 14.03
N CYS A 174 -17.59 2.33 13.62
CA CYS A 174 -17.22 3.35 12.65
C CYS A 174 -16.17 2.83 11.68
N SER A 175 -16.65 2.08 10.70
CA SER A 175 -15.83 1.56 9.60
C SER A 175 -15.27 2.69 8.73
N PHE A 176 -14.25 2.38 7.93
CA PHE A 176 -13.77 3.31 6.91
C PHE A 176 -14.88 3.70 5.93
N ALA A 177 -15.77 2.78 5.56
CA ALA A 177 -16.92 3.09 4.71
C ALA A 177 -17.83 4.13 5.36
N THR A 178 -18.15 3.96 6.64
CA THR A 178 -18.96 4.92 7.42
C THR A 178 -18.29 6.30 7.47
N ILE A 179 -16.97 6.34 7.72
CA ILE A 179 -16.19 7.59 7.76
C ILE A 179 -16.28 8.32 6.42
N LEU A 180 -16.08 7.59 5.32
CA LEU A 180 -15.98 8.18 3.98
C LEU A 180 -17.34 8.59 3.42
N GLU A 181 -18.38 7.77 3.60
CA GLU A 181 -19.75 8.13 3.22
C GLU A 181 -20.20 9.41 3.92
N LYS A 182 -19.91 9.53 5.22
CA LYS A 182 -20.21 10.75 5.98
C LYS A 182 -19.36 11.93 5.51
N ALA A 183 -18.06 11.76 5.29
CA ALA A 183 -17.20 12.82 4.78
C ALA A 183 -17.72 13.37 3.44
N GLU A 184 -18.09 12.49 2.52
CA GLU A 184 -18.67 12.84 1.23
C GLU A 184 -20.01 13.56 1.39
N THR A 185 -20.93 13.02 2.19
CA THR A 185 -22.25 13.64 2.45
C THR A 185 -22.12 15.03 3.08
N MET A 186 -21.06 15.25 3.86
CA MET A 186 -20.74 16.53 4.49
C MET A 186 -19.94 17.48 3.58
N GLY A 187 -19.71 17.11 2.31
CA GLY A 187 -19.11 17.97 1.30
C GLY A 187 -17.59 17.92 1.21
N ALA A 188 -16.94 16.88 1.74
CA ALA A 188 -15.52 16.66 1.47
C ALA A 188 -15.29 16.37 -0.01
N SER A 189 -14.19 16.88 -0.56
CA SER A 189 -13.66 16.48 -1.87
C SER A 189 -12.60 15.39 -1.74
N VAL A 190 -11.97 15.29 -0.57
CA VAL A 190 -10.99 14.25 -0.23
C VAL A 190 -10.96 14.04 1.28
N ALA A 191 -10.74 12.79 1.70
CA ALA A 191 -10.54 12.44 3.11
C ALA A 191 -9.06 12.15 3.41
N ILE A 192 -8.52 12.83 4.42
CA ILE A 192 -7.15 12.67 4.93
C ILE A 192 -7.26 12.13 6.35
N LEU A 193 -7.05 10.82 6.50
CA LEU A 193 -7.12 10.13 7.78
C LEU A 193 -5.73 10.12 8.44
N TYR A 194 -5.69 10.17 9.77
CA TYR A 194 -4.45 9.97 10.53
C TYR A 194 -4.71 9.20 11.82
N PRO A 195 -3.80 8.31 12.27
CA PRO A 195 -3.98 7.59 13.52
C PRO A 195 -4.03 8.53 14.73
N LYS A 196 -5.02 8.34 15.62
CA LYS A 196 -5.12 9.09 16.90
C LYS A 196 -3.90 8.85 17.79
N ASP A 197 -3.40 7.62 17.83
CA ASP A 197 -2.14 7.29 18.49
C ASP A 197 -0.98 7.48 17.49
N PRO A 198 -0.04 8.40 17.73
CA PRO A 198 1.10 8.61 16.84
C PRO A 198 2.05 7.42 16.74
N GLN A 199 1.98 6.47 17.67
CA GLN A 199 2.75 5.22 17.62
C GLN A 199 2.04 4.14 16.79
N GLN A 200 0.77 4.34 16.44
CA GLN A 200 0.04 3.39 15.63
C GLN A 200 0.53 3.47 14.17
N PRO A 201 0.85 2.33 13.53
CA PRO A 201 1.25 2.31 12.14
C PRO A 201 0.11 2.75 11.22
N LEU A 202 0.48 3.21 10.02
CA LEU A 202 -0.50 3.45 8.96
C LEU A 202 -1.27 2.17 8.67
N THR A 203 -2.59 2.29 8.62
CA THR A 203 -3.50 1.21 8.32
C THR A 203 -4.08 1.38 6.92
N GLU A 204 -4.37 0.26 6.29
CA GLU A 204 -5.06 0.26 5.02
C GLU A 204 -6.48 0.77 5.14
N ILE A 205 -6.85 1.74 4.30
CA ILE A 205 -8.24 2.10 4.10
C ILE A 205 -8.87 1.02 3.23
N THR A 206 -9.43 0.01 3.89
CA THR A 206 -10.09 -1.17 3.28
C THR A 206 -11.53 -1.35 3.77
N CYS A 207 -12.32 -2.11 3.02
CA CYS A 207 -13.71 -2.44 3.33
C CYS A 207 -13.83 -3.92 3.68
N ALA A 208 -14.86 -4.28 4.45
CA ALA A 208 -15.16 -5.67 4.79
C ALA A 208 -16.66 -5.95 4.75
N GLY A 209 -17.06 -7.03 4.08
CA GLY A 209 -18.47 -7.40 3.95
C GLY A 209 -19.28 -6.29 3.28
N ASP A 210 -20.41 -5.93 3.89
CA ASP A 210 -21.35 -4.94 3.37
C ASP A 210 -20.74 -3.52 3.24
N ASP A 211 -19.66 -3.21 3.96
CA ASP A 211 -18.92 -1.94 3.79
C ASP A 211 -18.40 -1.77 2.35
N CYS A 212 -18.18 -2.88 1.62
CA CYS A 212 -17.68 -2.86 0.25
C CYS A 212 -18.76 -2.51 -0.78
N ASP A 213 -20.05 -2.54 -0.40
CA ASP A 213 -21.15 -2.15 -1.27
C ASP A 213 -21.46 -0.64 -1.19
N VAL A 214 -20.78 0.08 -0.28
CA VAL A 214 -20.90 1.54 -0.14
C VAL A 214 -20.17 2.24 -1.28
N ALA A 215 -20.94 2.91 -2.13
CA ALA A 215 -20.40 3.71 -3.22
C ALA A 215 -19.87 5.05 -2.70
N VAL A 216 -18.56 5.14 -2.47
CA VAL A 216 -17.86 6.37 -2.09
C VAL A 216 -17.21 6.98 -3.33
N SER A 217 -17.49 8.26 -3.61
CA SER A 217 -16.94 8.95 -4.81
C SER A 217 -15.78 9.91 -4.54
N ILE A 218 -15.34 10.01 -3.28
CA ILE A 218 -14.19 10.82 -2.88
C ILE A 218 -12.94 9.96 -2.64
N PRO A 219 -11.75 10.42 -3.06
CA PRO A 219 -10.51 9.78 -2.68
C PRO A 219 -10.27 9.85 -1.17
N ALA A 220 -9.52 8.88 -0.66
CA ALA A 220 -9.07 8.86 0.73
C ALA A 220 -7.61 8.45 0.84
N THR A 221 -6.90 9.03 1.80
CA THR A 221 -5.52 8.68 2.11
C THR A 221 -5.28 8.66 3.61
N MET A 222 -4.41 7.77 4.09
CA MET A 222 -3.93 7.77 5.46
C MET A 222 -2.50 8.33 5.54
N THR A 223 -2.24 9.22 6.48
CA THR A 223 -0.92 9.85 6.66
C THR A 223 -0.39 9.74 8.09
N SER A 224 0.92 10.00 8.28
CA SER A 224 1.65 9.71 9.52
C SER A 224 1.23 10.61 10.69
N GLY A 225 1.03 9.99 11.86
CA GLY A 225 0.43 10.62 13.04
C GLY A 225 1.17 11.85 13.57
N GLU A 226 2.49 11.88 13.70
CA GLU A 226 3.17 13.02 14.36
C GLU A 226 2.96 14.36 13.64
N GLU A 227 3.25 14.41 12.33
CA GLU A 227 3.06 15.62 11.52
C GLU A 227 1.56 15.89 11.27
N ALA A 228 0.75 14.85 11.09
CA ALA A 228 -0.70 15.01 10.99
C ALA A 228 -1.32 15.61 12.26
N LEU A 229 -0.84 15.23 13.44
CA LEU A 229 -1.25 15.81 14.73
C LEU A 229 -0.83 17.27 14.87
N ARG A 230 0.31 17.66 14.28
CA ARG A 230 0.72 19.07 14.22
C ARG A 230 -0.23 19.86 13.33
N ILE A 231 -0.57 19.33 12.16
CA ILE A 231 -1.52 19.93 11.22
C ILE A 231 -2.93 20.02 11.84
N ALA A 232 -3.42 18.95 12.45
CA ALA A 232 -4.72 18.92 13.13
C ALA A 232 -4.78 19.99 14.23
N ARG A 233 -3.71 20.15 15.03
CA ARG A 233 -3.62 21.24 16.01
C ARG A 233 -3.67 22.63 15.38
N SER A 234 -3.08 22.81 14.20
CA SER A 234 -3.16 24.08 13.46
C SER A 234 -4.57 24.36 12.96
N LEU A 235 -5.23 23.35 12.37
CA LEU A 235 -6.65 23.45 11.98
C LEU A 235 -7.56 23.74 13.17
N ALA A 236 -7.32 23.15 14.34
CA ALA A 236 -8.07 23.42 15.57
C ALA A 236 -7.89 24.85 16.08
N ARG A 237 -6.80 25.54 15.71
CA ARG A 237 -6.59 26.97 15.99
C ARG A 237 -7.18 27.90 14.92
N ASN A 238 -7.88 27.33 13.92
CA ASN A 238 -8.34 28.04 12.71
C ASN A 238 -7.20 28.58 11.84
N ASP A 239 -5.99 28.01 11.92
CA ASP A 239 -4.95 28.30 10.93
C ASP A 239 -5.42 27.79 9.55
N THR A 240 -5.12 28.54 8.47
CA THR A 240 -5.42 28.07 7.12
C THR A 240 -4.40 27.01 6.73
N VAL A 241 -4.87 25.81 6.41
CA VAL A 241 -4.04 24.70 5.90
C VAL A 241 -4.50 24.34 4.51
N THR A 242 -3.56 24.24 3.58
CA THR A 242 -3.82 23.74 2.22
C THR A 242 -3.05 22.45 1.97
N PHE A 243 -3.63 21.54 1.19
CA PHE A 243 -3.06 20.24 0.87
C PHE A 243 -2.82 20.08 -0.63
N ARG A 244 -1.72 19.40 -0.97
CA ARG A 244 -1.42 18.93 -2.32
C ARG A 244 -0.99 17.46 -2.30
N PHE A 245 -1.42 16.74 -3.31
CA PHE A 245 -1.15 15.31 -3.48
C PHE A 245 0.05 15.15 -4.42
N THR A 246 1.26 15.01 -3.89
CA THR A 246 2.48 14.92 -4.70
C THR A 246 3.02 13.49 -4.77
N SER A 247 3.89 13.25 -5.75
CA SER A 247 4.65 12.01 -5.91
C SER A 247 6.10 12.37 -6.16
N GLU A 248 7.02 11.61 -5.58
CA GLU A 248 8.46 11.75 -5.78
C GLU A 248 9.06 10.42 -6.26
N ASP A 249 10.14 10.50 -7.04
CA ASP A 249 10.92 9.33 -7.41
C ASP A 249 11.61 8.74 -6.16
N SER A 250 11.61 7.42 -6.06
CA SER A 250 12.34 6.68 -5.03
C SER A 250 13.07 5.49 -5.63
N ASP A 251 14.00 4.92 -4.88
CA ASP A 251 14.53 3.60 -5.22
C ASP A 251 13.40 2.55 -5.24
N GLY A 252 13.57 1.53 -6.07
CA GLY A 252 12.79 0.32 -6.11
C GLY A 252 12.72 -0.37 -4.77
N ARG A 253 11.64 -1.13 -4.56
CA ARG A 253 11.33 -1.75 -3.26
C ARG A 253 11.56 -3.25 -3.22
N ALA A 254 11.54 -3.90 -4.38
CA ALA A 254 11.64 -5.34 -4.49
C ALA A 254 12.23 -5.74 -5.83
N ALA A 255 13.01 -6.81 -5.80
CA ALA A 255 13.52 -7.53 -6.95
C ALA A 255 13.40 -9.02 -6.64
N ALA A 256 13.33 -9.84 -7.68
CA ALA A 256 13.36 -11.28 -7.53
C ALA A 256 14.52 -11.87 -8.33
N VAL A 257 14.99 -13.04 -7.90
CA VAL A 257 15.93 -13.88 -8.64
C VAL A 257 15.21 -15.19 -8.93
N ASP A 258 15.05 -15.53 -10.20
CA ASP A 258 14.39 -16.77 -10.59
C ASP A 258 15.28 -18.00 -10.33
N THR A 259 14.74 -19.19 -10.52
CA THR A 259 15.47 -20.45 -10.30
C THR A 259 16.64 -20.67 -11.26
N ARG A 260 16.76 -19.86 -12.32
CA ARG A 260 17.88 -19.86 -13.27
C ARG A 260 18.96 -18.85 -12.88
N GLY A 261 18.75 -18.07 -11.82
CA GLY A 261 19.66 -17.03 -11.37
C GLY A 261 19.49 -15.71 -12.13
N LEU A 262 18.38 -15.52 -12.84
CA LEU A 262 18.11 -14.28 -13.57
C LEU A 262 17.33 -13.29 -12.71
N LEU A 263 17.70 -12.01 -12.81
CA LEU A 263 16.98 -10.91 -12.16
C LEU A 263 15.61 -10.72 -12.82
N GLN A 264 14.60 -10.55 -11.98
CA GLN A 264 13.22 -10.32 -12.36
C GLN A 264 12.69 -9.10 -11.62
N GLU A 265 12.06 -8.18 -12.35
CA GLU A 265 11.37 -7.06 -11.75
C GLU A 265 10.10 -7.57 -11.08
N SER A 266 9.98 -7.36 -9.77
CA SER A 266 8.70 -7.50 -9.10
C SER A 266 7.94 -6.22 -9.41
N GLY A 267 7.00 -6.29 -10.36
CA GLY A 267 6.23 -5.14 -10.84
C GLY A 267 5.64 -4.29 -9.71
N TRP A 268 5.27 -3.05 -10.00
CA TRP A 268 4.95 -2.05 -8.99
C TRP A 268 3.62 -2.33 -8.30
N PRO A 269 3.61 -2.77 -7.04
CA PRO A 269 2.35 -2.94 -6.35
C PRO A 269 1.86 -1.54 -5.96
N VAL A 270 0.70 -1.14 -6.50
CA VAL A 270 0.02 0.12 -6.17
C VAL A 270 -0.09 0.28 -4.65
N TRP A 271 -0.31 -0.84 -3.97
CA TRP A 271 -0.28 -0.94 -2.53
C TRP A 271 0.88 -1.84 -2.06
N PRO A 272 1.75 -1.38 -1.14
CA PRO A 272 2.82 -2.21 -0.61
C PRO A 272 2.22 -3.24 0.36
N TRP A 273 1.77 -4.39 -0.16
CA TRP A 273 1.41 -5.55 0.65
C TRP A 273 2.55 -6.53 0.69
N LEU A 274 2.78 -7.15 1.85
CA LEU A 274 3.72 -8.26 1.93
C LEU A 274 3.28 -9.42 1.02
N ALA A 275 1.97 -9.61 0.85
CA ALA A 275 1.37 -10.59 -0.04
C ALA A 275 1.78 -10.43 -1.51
N SER A 276 2.10 -9.21 -1.98
CA SER A 276 2.54 -9.00 -3.37
C SER A 276 3.84 -9.74 -3.66
N LEU A 277 4.76 -9.81 -2.69
CA LEU A 277 5.99 -10.59 -2.80
C LEU A 277 5.68 -12.09 -2.93
N GLY A 278 4.68 -12.58 -2.17
CA GLY A 278 4.23 -13.96 -2.25
C GLY A 278 3.62 -14.30 -3.61
N TRP A 279 2.82 -13.40 -4.19
CA TRP A 279 2.28 -13.57 -5.55
C TRP A 279 3.37 -13.53 -6.62
N THR A 280 4.34 -12.62 -6.51
CA THR A 280 5.52 -12.61 -7.40
C THR A 280 6.24 -13.95 -7.35
N ALA A 281 6.49 -14.50 -6.15
CA ALA A 281 7.10 -15.81 -5.98
C ALA A 281 6.27 -16.94 -6.62
N GLN A 282 4.95 -16.95 -6.41
CA GLN A 282 4.05 -17.93 -7.03
C GLN A 282 4.08 -17.86 -8.56
N TYR A 283 4.06 -16.64 -9.11
CA TYR A 283 4.15 -16.42 -10.55
C TYR A 283 5.45 -16.96 -11.13
N LEU A 284 6.60 -16.64 -10.51
CA LEU A 284 7.90 -17.12 -10.97
C LEU A 284 8.02 -18.66 -10.87
N ASN A 285 7.48 -19.25 -9.80
CA ASN A 285 7.42 -20.71 -9.67
C ASN A 285 6.54 -21.34 -10.75
N PHE A 286 5.41 -20.71 -11.09
CA PHE A 286 4.55 -21.14 -12.18
C PHE A 286 5.24 -21.03 -13.54
N GLU A 287 5.83 -19.87 -13.84
CA GLU A 287 6.55 -19.62 -15.09
C GLU A 287 7.66 -20.65 -15.31
N GLN A 288 8.45 -20.94 -14.27
CA GLN A 288 9.50 -21.95 -14.34
C GLN A 288 8.93 -23.34 -14.68
N ARG A 289 7.80 -23.75 -14.07
CA ARG A 289 7.16 -25.03 -14.40
C ARG A 289 6.72 -25.06 -15.85
N VAL A 290 6.07 -23.99 -16.33
CA VAL A 290 5.65 -23.89 -17.73
C VAL A 290 6.85 -23.99 -18.67
N GLN A 291 7.93 -23.24 -18.41
CA GLN A 291 9.14 -23.31 -19.22
C GLN A 291 9.76 -24.72 -19.21
N SER A 292 9.80 -25.37 -18.04
CA SER A 292 10.31 -26.74 -17.91
C SER A 292 9.50 -27.75 -18.73
N ARG A 293 8.17 -27.56 -18.86
CA ARG A 293 7.30 -28.36 -19.74
C ARG A 293 7.60 -28.11 -21.20
N LEU A 294 7.71 -26.84 -21.61
CA LEU A 294 7.99 -26.46 -22.99
C LEU A 294 9.35 -26.98 -23.46
N GLU A 295 10.35 -27.01 -22.58
CA GLU A 295 11.68 -27.54 -22.86
C GLU A 295 11.77 -29.08 -22.74
N GLY A 296 10.67 -29.77 -22.37
CA GLY A 296 10.64 -31.22 -22.18
C GLY A 296 11.50 -31.72 -21.01
N LYS A 297 11.80 -30.85 -20.03
CA LYS A 297 12.64 -31.15 -18.86
C LYS A 297 11.84 -31.70 -17.68
N GLU A 298 10.52 -31.52 -17.66
CA GLU A 298 9.65 -32.11 -16.62
C GLU A 298 9.42 -33.60 -16.92
N LYS A 299 10.01 -34.48 -16.10
CA LYS A 299 9.89 -35.94 -16.21
C LYS A 299 8.64 -36.43 -15.49
N ASP A 300 7.46 -36.07 -15.99
CA ASP A 300 6.21 -36.67 -15.53
C ASP A 300 6.05 -38.08 -16.12
N GLY A 301 6.82 -39.05 -15.64
CA GLY A 301 6.53 -40.50 -15.73
C GLY A 301 6.25 -41.17 -17.10
N GLY A 302 6.24 -40.42 -18.19
CA GLY A 302 5.86 -40.82 -19.54
C GLY A 302 6.40 -39.78 -20.50
N GLY A 303 7.13 -40.24 -21.53
CA GLY A 303 7.91 -39.36 -22.41
C GLY A 303 7.11 -38.19 -22.98
N SER A 304 7.43 -36.98 -22.54
CA SER A 304 6.90 -35.74 -23.11
C SER A 304 7.46 -35.56 -24.51
N THR A 305 6.70 -36.00 -25.51
CA THR A 305 6.78 -35.44 -26.86
C THR A 305 6.07 -34.10 -26.83
N ALA A 306 6.69 -33.04 -27.33
CA ALA A 306 6.09 -31.70 -27.38
C ALA A 306 4.72 -31.81 -28.07
N ALA A 307 3.63 -31.71 -27.29
CA ALA A 307 2.28 -31.80 -27.81
C ALA A 307 1.93 -30.48 -28.49
N THR A 308 2.05 -30.44 -29.82
CA THR A 308 1.57 -29.30 -30.60
C THR A 308 0.05 -29.20 -30.45
N THR A 309 -0.41 -28.15 -29.77
CA THR A 309 -1.84 -27.83 -29.72
C THR A 309 -2.11 -26.73 -30.74
N ALA A 310 -2.90 -27.04 -31.76
CA ALA A 310 -3.43 -26.00 -32.65
C ALA A 310 -4.53 -25.25 -31.89
N ILE A 311 -4.34 -23.96 -31.68
CA ILE A 311 -5.38 -23.07 -31.16
C ILE A 311 -6.01 -22.40 -32.38
N GLU A 312 -7.26 -22.75 -32.67
CA GLU A 312 -8.02 -22.04 -33.71
C GLU A 312 -8.32 -20.62 -33.20
N VAL A 313 -7.74 -19.63 -33.88
CA VAL A 313 -8.01 -18.23 -33.59
C VAL A 313 -9.22 -17.81 -34.42
N PHE A 314 -10.25 -17.34 -33.74
CA PHE A 314 -11.42 -16.76 -34.39
C PHE A 314 -10.99 -15.52 -35.19
N ASP A 315 -11.21 -15.55 -36.51
CA ASP A 315 -10.76 -14.50 -37.44
C ASP A 315 -11.78 -13.37 -37.64
N GLY A 316 -12.89 -13.39 -36.91
CA GLY A 316 -13.96 -12.40 -37.03
C GLY A 316 -14.93 -12.64 -38.20
N SER A 317 -14.72 -13.67 -39.03
CA SER A 317 -15.54 -13.94 -40.22
C SER A 317 -16.59 -15.03 -40.02
N GLY A 318 -16.46 -15.86 -38.98
CA GLY A 318 -17.41 -16.91 -38.63
C GLY A 318 -18.51 -16.44 -37.66
N ALA A 319 -19.60 -17.21 -37.58
CA ALA A 319 -20.58 -17.05 -36.50
C ALA A 319 -19.99 -17.60 -35.19
N LEU A 320 -19.96 -16.79 -34.12
CA LEU A 320 -19.66 -17.27 -32.78
C LEU A 320 -20.82 -18.15 -32.31
N ASN A 321 -20.64 -19.46 -32.33
CA ASN A 321 -21.60 -20.39 -31.73
C ASN A 321 -21.40 -20.38 -30.21
N GLY A 322 -22.03 -19.41 -29.56
CA GLY A 322 -22.14 -19.28 -28.12
C GLY A 322 -23.19 -18.23 -27.82
N ASP A 323 -24.27 -18.62 -27.15
CA ASP A 323 -25.35 -17.73 -26.73
C ASP A 323 -24.81 -16.64 -25.80
N LEU A 324 -24.38 -15.52 -26.39
CA LEU A 324 -24.56 -14.22 -25.76
C LEU A 324 -25.93 -13.73 -26.21
N ALA A 325 -26.98 -14.40 -25.71
CA ALA A 325 -28.32 -13.86 -25.80
C ALA A 325 -28.33 -12.51 -25.08
N ALA A 326 -28.68 -11.47 -25.82
CA ALA A 326 -28.77 -10.08 -25.37
C ALA A 326 -29.81 -9.89 -24.26
#